data_AF-A0A0J9W3X9-F1
#
_entry.id   AF-A0A0J9W3X9-F1
#
_cell.length_a   1.000
_cell.length_b   1.000
_cell.length_c   1.000
_cell.angle_alpha   90.00
_cell.angle_beta   90.00
_cell.angle_gamma   90.00
#
_symmetry.space_group_name_H-M   'P 1'
#
loop_
_entity.id
_entity.type
_entity.pdbx_description
1 polymer ?
#
loop_
_entity_poly.entity_id
_entity_poly.type
_entity_poly.pdbx_seq_one_letter_code
_entity_poly.pdbx_strand_id
1 'polypeptide(L)'
;MESKYTSADNSSFCEKINCRSHKEEQIKKICKMFVSLYNNSKTQCRNNANSRDCLKYPEFMNFWLNYELNRAGYSETEQRQFYNEMTGNSHTFKDDSILKVKLYVIVEKYFNNMNTLYKLYKMLYSPSEEEDTKCDELTEEFKKIYNEGLKKCYHHELEKFRDLYMQKNLHNINSCIKKKIHSLPELSLFESTNKNKLKSSNIASELLQYKHNYSMDYLPEIKDDYYKDLKDLVSVHYNLLFEYKEEEQNCLMIRILHQFFQYCNDYKYNRKLSSFMQEFIKEYYEKYKTQYVSIFNECKINKNKKEYCTLYKKCESSFKTDLKTFENKASDYIKEQDDYFNNLTQFDFLLFETKAMFQDFEKMSRYLPTIMSTMAAILICLFFLYKVLKFYI
;
A
#
# COMPACT_ATOMS: atom_id res chain seq x y z
N MET A 1 2.34 -21.38 21.92
CA MET A 1 3.55 -20.77 22.54
C MET A 1 3.21 -20.06 23.86
N GLU A 2 2.01 -19.48 24.03
CA GLU A 2 1.60 -18.73 25.24
C GLU A 2 1.46 -19.57 26.53
N SER A 3 1.26 -20.89 26.47
CA SER A 3 1.08 -21.75 27.66
C SER A 3 2.36 -22.16 28.40
N LYS A 4 3.56 -21.85 27.87
CA LYS A 4 4.86 -22.23 28.48
C LYS A 4 5.47 -21.17 29.39
N TYR A 5 4.90 -19.97 29.48
CA TYR A 5 5.48 -18.82 30.17
C TYR A 5 4.51 -18.26 31.23
N THR A 6 4.24 -19.05 32.27
CA THR A 6 3.21 -18.71 33.28
C THR A 6 3.77 -17.93 34.48
N SER A 7 5.05 -18.08 34.81
CA SER A 7 5.70 -17.30 35.86
C SER A 7 7.22 -17.48 35.87
N ALA A 8 7.95 -16.49 36.39
CA ALA A 8 9.37 -16.61 36.76
C ALA A 8 9.55 -16.20 38.23
N ASP A 9 10.56 -16.74 38.92
CA ASP A 9 10.73 -16.52 40.38
C ASP A 9 10.88 -15.03 40.74
N ASN A 10 11.44 -14.20 39.85
CA ASN A 10 11.57 -12.75 40.04
C ASN A 10 10.33 -11.95 39.59
N SER A 11 9.20 -12.60 39.29
CA SER A 11 7.95 -11.92 38.90
C SER A 11 7.04 -11.57 40.09
N SER A 12 7.47 -11.82 41.33
CA SER A 12 6.67 -11.56 42.53
C SER A 12 6.29 -10.09 42.73
N PHE A 13 7.10 -9.15 42.21
CA PHE A 13 6.77 -7.72 42.23
C PHE A 13 5.54 -7.39 41.37
N CYS A 14 5.21 -8.21 40.37
CA CYS A 14 4.04 -8.00 39.52
C CYS A 14 2.73 -7.97 40.34
N GLU A 15 2.67 -8.65 41.49
CA GLU A 15 1.49 -8.62 42.37
C GLU A 15 1.25 -7.26 43.00
N LYS A 16 2.30 -6.44 43.09
CA LYS A 16 2.30 -5.13 43.73
C LYS A 16 2.21 -3.98 42.73
N ILE A 17 2.10 -4.26 41.44
CA ILE A 17 1.95 -3.21 40.43
C ILE A 17 0.65 -2.47 40.67
N ASN A 18 0.78 -1.16 40.88
CA ASN A 18 -0.35 -0.27 41.08
C ASN A 18 -0.62 0.53 39.80
N CYS A 19 -1.47 -0.02 38.95
CA CYS A 19 -2.03 0.73 37.83
C CYS A 19 -3.51 0.99 38.13
N ARG A 20 -3.93 2.25 38.16
CA ARG A 20 -5.33 2.62 38.38
C ARG A 20 -6.15 2.27 37.14
N SER A 21 -6.45 0.98 36.98
CA SER A 21 -7.19 0.43 35.85
C SER A 21 -8.24 -0.54 36.32
N HIS A 22 -9.36 -0.61 35.61
CA HIS A 22 -10.44 -1.57 35.87
C HIS A 22 -10.06 -3.04 35.56
N LYS A 23 -8.85 -3.29 35.02
CA LYS A 23 -8.35 -4.59 34.56
C LYS A 23 -7.12 -5.08 35.35
N GLU A 24 -7.08 -4.82 36.65
CA GLU A 24 -5.92 -5.06 37.51
C GLU A 24 -5.37 -6.50 37.43
N GLU A 25 -6.22 -7.53 37.45
CA GLU A 25 -5.74 -8.92 37.35
C GLU A 25 -5.05 -9.22 36.00
N GLN A 26 -5.57 -8.65 34.91
CA GLN A 26 -5.02 -8.84 33.58
C GLN A 26 -3.64 -8.18 33.46
N ILE A 27 -3.43 -7.00 34.06
CA ILE A 27 -2.15 -6.30 34.01
C ILE A 27 -1.07 -7.06 34.79
N LYS A 28 -1.44 -7.66 35.94
CA LYS A 28 -0.55 -8.53 36.73
C LYS A 28 -0.14 -9.76 35.94
N LYS A 29 -1.08 -10.37 35.20
CA LYS A 29 -0.80 -11.51 34.31
C LYS A 29 0.16 -11.12 33.17
N ILE A 30 -0.08 -9.99 32.51
CA ILE A 30 0.81 -9.47 31.44
C ILE A 30 2.22 -9.23 32.00
N CYS A 31 2.35 -8.64 33.20
CA CYS A 31 3.64 -8.46 33.85
C CYS A 31 4.39 -9.79 34.06
N LYS A 32 3.72 -10.80 34.63
CA LYS A 32 4.36 -12.12 34.87
C LYS A 32 4.83 -12.77 33.57
N MET A 33 4.00 -12.70 32.52
CA MET A 33 4.34 -13.20 31.19
C MET A 33 5.54 -12.43 30.60
N PHE A 34 5.56 -11.10 30.72
CA PHE A 34 6.68 -10.26 30.29
C PHE A 34 7.98 -10.69 30.95
N VAL A 35 7.99 -10.79 32.29
CA VAL A 35 9.19 -11.17 33.06
C VAL A 35 9.69 -12.55 32.65
N SER A 36 8.78 -13.51 32.49
CA SER A 36 9.13 -14.86 32.05
C SER A 36 9.74 -14.87 30.64
N LEU A 37 9.11 -14.19 29.68
CA LEU A 37 9.62 -14.09 28.31
C LEU A 37 10.98 -13.39 28.27
N TYR A 38 11.11 -12.26 28.96
CA TYR A 38 12.34 -11.48 29.04
C TYR A 38 13.52 -12.31 29.57
N ASN A 39 13.33 -13.00 30.69
CA ASN A 39 14.35 -13.87 31.28
C ASN A 39 14.77 -15.00 30.33
N ASN A 40 13.82 -15.59 29.63
CA ASN A 40 14.11 -16.65 28.66
C ASN A 40 14.88 -16.13 27.46
N SER A 41 14.47 -15.00 26.87
CA SER A 41 15.20 -14.35 25.77
C SER A 41 16.61 -13.96 26.19
N LYS A 42 16.77 -13.41 27.40
CA LYS A 42 18.09 -13.08 27.97
C LYS A 42 18.97 -14.32 28.13
N THR A 43 18.43 -15.42 28.67
CA THR A 43 19.18 -16.68 28.81
C THR A 43 19.62 -17.23 27.45
N GLN A 44 18.75 -17.20 26.43
CA GLN A 44 19.12 -17.61 25.06
C GLN A 44 20.27 -16.77 24.49
N CYS A 45 20.36 -15.50 24.89
CA CYS A 45 21.37 -14.58 24.42
C CYS A 45 22.70 -14.59 25.19
N ARG A 46 22.81 -15.33 26.30
CA ARG A 46 24.03 -15.38 27.12
C ARG A 46 25.28 -15.79 26.35
N ASN A 47 25.13 -16.76 25.45
CA ASN A 47 26.27 -17.34 24.73
C ASN A 47 26.55 -16.64 23.39
N ASN A 48 25.71 -15.69 22.97
CA ASN A 48 25.79 -15.04 21.67
C ASN A 48 25.35 -13.56 21.75
N ALA A 49 25.84 -12.84 22.76
CA ALA A 49 25.43 -11.47 23.07
C ALA A 49 25.62 -10.47 21.90
N ASN A 50 26.64 -10.69 21.06
CA ASN A 50 26.93 -9.84 19.91
C ASN A 50 26.13 -10.18 18.65
N SER A 51 25.30 -11.23 18.68
CA SER A 51 24.43 -11.55 17.56
C SER A 51 23.38 -10.45 17.38
N ARG A 52 23.00 -10.17 16.12
CA ARG A 52 22.02 -9.14 15.79
C ARG A 52 20.70 -9.30 16.55
N ASP A 53 20.27 -10.55 16.76
CA ASP A 53 19.01 -10.86 17.45
C ASP A 53 19.13 -10.56 18.95
N CYS A 54 20.28 -10.87 19.55
CA CYS A 54 20.56 -10.58 20.95
C CYS A 54 20.84 -9.09 21.24
N LEU A 55 21.17 -8.31 20.23
CA LEU A 55 21.20 -6.86 20.33
C LEU A 55 19.80 -6.24 20.24
N LYS A 56 18.80 -6.96 19.69
CA LYS A 56 17.45 -6.44 19.41
C LYS A 56 16.33 -7.02 20.27
N TYR A 57 16.59 -8.08 21.04
CA TYR A 57 15.56 -8.68 21.90
C TYR A 57 14.90 -7.70 22.87
N PRO A 58 15.58 -6.67 23.45
CA PRO A 58 14.92 -5.71 24.33
C PRO A 58 13.87 -4.88 23.59
N GLU A 59 14.13 -4.47 22.34
CA GLU A 59 13.18 -3.77 21.48
C GLU A 59 11.99 -4.67 21.13
N PHE A 60 12.23 -5.95 20.82
CA PHE A 60 11.15 -6.91 20.60
C PHE A 60 10.28 -7.10 21.85
N MET A 61 10.91 -7.16 23.03
CA MET A 61 10.19 -7.26 24.30
C MET A 61 9.37 -6.01 24.60
N ASN A 62 9.89 -4.82 24.31
CA ASN A 62 9.14 -3.58 24.44
C ASN A 62 7.93 -3.53 23.50
N PHE A 63 8.11 -3.96 22.25
CA PHE A 63 7.03 -4.05 21.28
C PHE A 63 5.95 -5.05 21.72
N TRP A 64 6.35 -6.26 22.16
CA TRP A 64 5.42 -7.28 22.65
C TRP A 64 4.57 -6.76 23.81
N LEU A 65 5.18 -6.03 24.75
CA LEU A 65 4.46 -5.46 25.89
C LEU A 65 3.46 -4.38 25.45
N ASN A 66 3.86 -3.46 24.56
CA ASN A 66 2.94 -2.50 23.95
C ASN A 66 1.78 -3.22 23.25
N TYR A 67 2.06 -4.30 22.51
CA TYR A 67 1.04 -5.07 21.80
C TYR A 67 0.02 -5.68 22.76
N GLU A 68 0.48 -6.33 23.84
CA GLU A 68 -0.40 -6.95 24.83
C GLU A 68 -1.27 -5.93 25.57
N LEU A 69 -0.71 -4.78 25.93
CA LEU A 69 -1.45 -3.70 26.58
C LEU A 69 -2.49 -3.06 25.65
N ASN A 70 -2.13 -2.80 24.38
CA ASN A 70 -3.08 -2.27 23.40
C ASN A 70 -4.19 -3.29 23.09
N ARG A 71 -3.86 -4.58 22.94
CA ARG A 71 -4.84 -5.65 22.71
C ARG A 71 -5.81 -5.79 23.88
N ALA A 72 -5.31 -5.64 25.10
CA ALA A 72 -6.14 -5.65 26.31
C ALA A 72 -6.97 -4.36 26.49
N GLY A 73 -6.77 -3.34 25.66
CA GLY A 73 -7.54 -2.10 25.66
C GLY A 73 -7.15 -1.14 26.78
N TYR A 74 -5.87 -1.10 27.17
CA TYR A 74 -5.34 -0.07 28.07
C TYR A 74 -5.08 1.22 27.31
N SER A 75 -5.51 2.35 27.87
CA SER A 75 -5.20 3.68 27.35
C SER A 75 -3.72 4.01 27.43
N GLU A 76 -3.25 4.98 26.64
CA GLU A 76 -1.85 5.43 26.68
C GLU A 76 -1.42 5.86 28.09
N THR A 77 -2.32 6.48 28.86
CA THR A 77 -2.05 6.91 30.24
C THR A 77 -1.83 5.71 31.17
N GLU A 78 -2.68 4.69 31.08
CA GLU A 78 -2.53 3.45 31.85
C GLU A 78 -1.25 2.70 31.45
N GLN A 79 -0.93 2.68 30.15
CA GLN A 79 0.33 2.11 29.67
C GLN A 79 1.52 2.85 30.29
N ARG A 80 1.56 4.20 30.25
CA ARG A 80 2.65 4.98 30.85
C ARG A 80 2.82 4.71 32.35
N GLN A 81 1.72 4.59 33.09
CA GLN A 81 1.77 4.20 34.51
C GLN A 81 2.41 2.82 34.69
N PHE A 82 1.97 1.84 33.91
CA PHE A 82 2.53 0.49 33.95
C PHE A 82 4.03 0.46 33.64
N TYR A 83 4.45 1.19 32.60
CA TYR A 83 5.85 1.33 32.23
C TYR A 83 6.68 1.95 33.37
N ASN A 84 6.17 2.97 34.05
CA ASN A 84 6.85 3.58 35.20
C ASN A 84 7.01 2.58 36.36
N GLU A 85 5.99 1.79 36.67
CA GLU A 85 6.05 0.73 37.69
C GLU A 85 7.08 -0.34 37.32
N MET A 86 7.11 -0.79 36.07
CA MET A 86 8.10 -1.75 35.56
C MET A 86 9.52 -1.20 35.65
N THR A 87 9.73 0.07 35.28
CA THR A 87 11.04 0.73 35.34
C THR A 87 11.49 0.96 36.79
N GLY A 88 10.59 1.32 37.70
CA GLY A 88 10.89 1.44 39.14
C GLY A 88 11.34 0.12 39.76
N ASN A 89 10.81 -1.00 39.26
CA ASN A 89 11.15 -2.35 39.69
C ASN A 89 12.29 -2.99 38.87
N SER A 90 13.06 -2.22 38.08
CA SER A 90 14.10 -2.77 37.20
C SER A 90 15.21 -3.52 37.95
N HIS A 91 15.44 -3.20 39.22
CA HIS A 91 16.41 -3.87 40.09
C HIS A 91 16.09 -5.36 40.34
N THR A 92 14.85 -5.78 40.11
CA THR A 92 14.43 -7.19 40.22
C THR A 92 14.87 -8.03 39.03
N PHE A 93 15.35 -7.39 37.95
CA PHE A 93 15.96 -8.03 36.80
C PHE A 93 17.48 -8.07 37.02
N LYS A 94 18.07 -9.28 37.05
CA LYS A 94 19.52 -9.47 37.25
C LYS A 94 20.28 -8.75 36.13
N ASP A 95 20.98 -7.65 36.44
CA ASP A 95 21.77 -6.80 35.53
C ASP A 95 21.05 -6.19 34.32
N ASP A 96 20.24 -5.13 34.46
CA ASP A 96 19.71 -4.43 33.29
C ASP A 96 19.49 -2.92 33.44
N SER A 97 20.54 -2.15 33.15
CA SER A 97 20.39 -0.78 32.64
C SER A 97 19.61 -0.74 31.32
N ILE A 98 19.56 -1.85 30.58
CA ILE A 98 18.89 -1.98 29.27
C ILE A 98 17.36 -1.81 29.41
N LEU A 99 16.72 -2.46 30.38
CA LEU A 99 15.27 -2.33 30.60
C LEU A 99 14.85 -0.90 30.92
N LYS A 100 15.65 -0.19 31.73
CA LYS A 100 15.40 1.20 32.11
C LYS A 100 15.43 2.14 30.90
N VAL A 101 16.23 1.83 29.88
CA VAL A 101 16.37 2.66 28.67
C VAL A 101 15.43 2.22 27.54
N LYS A 102 15.05 0.94 27.48
CA LYS A 102 14.36 0.34 26.33
C LYS A 102 12.87 0.11 26.52
N LEU A 103 12.34 0.24 27.74
CA LEU A 103 10.91 0.15 28.02
C LEU A 103 10.24 1.52 27.90
N TYR A 104 9.37 1.67 26.91
CA TYR A 104 8.60 2.89 26.70
C TYR A 104 7.32 2.61 25.90
N VAL A 105 6.32 3.48 26.08
CA VAL A 105 5.10 3.47 25.26
C VAL A 105 5.46 3.92 23.84
N ILE A 106 5.21 3.07 22.86
CA ILE A 106 5.49 3.35 21.45
C ILE A 106 4.42 4.28 20.91
N VAL A 107 4.83 5.36 20.23
CA VAL A 107 3.90 6.28 19.56
C VAL A 107 3.03 5.52 18.57
N GLU A 108 1.72 5.78 18.59
CA GLU A 108 0.70 5.06 17.85
C GLU A 108 1.06 4.80 16.38
N LYS A 109 1.54 5.83 15.67
CA LYS A 109 1.98 5.71 14.27
C LYS A 109 3.01 4.59 14.08
N TYR A 110 4.07 4.58 14.90
CA TYR A 110 5.13 3.57 14.79
C TYR A 110 4.65 2.20 15.28
N PHE A 111 3.80 2.17 16.31
CA PHE A 111 3.21 0.95 16.83
C PHE A 111 2.35 0.26 15.76
N ASN A 112 1.42 0.99 15.14
CA ASN A 112 0.50 0.48 14.13
C ASN A 112 1.24 -0.20 12.99
N ASN A 113 2.37 0.37 12.60
CA ASN A 113 3.16 -0.17 11.53
C ASN A 113 3.96 -1.43 11.92
N MET A 114 4.60 -1.42 13.09
CA MET A 114 5.27 -2.61 13.62
C MET A 114 4.25 -3.75 13.88
N ASN A 115 3.04 -3.40 14.28
CA ASN A 115 1.93 -4.33 14.51
C ASN A 115 1.53 -5.08 13.23
N THR A 116 1.54 -4.43 12.06
CA THR A 116 1.30 -5.10 10.79
C THR A 116 2.30 -6.24 10.55
N LEU A 117 3.61 -5.98 10.70
CA LEU A 117 4.65 -7.01 10.56
C LEU A 117 4.53 -8.09 11.63
N TYR A 118 4.31 -7.70 12.88
CA TYR A 118 4.14 -8.65 13.97
C TYR A 118 2.98 -9.61 13.72
N LYS A 119 1.85 -9.11 13.21
CA LYS A 119 0.71 -9.97 12.85
C LYS A 119 1.08 -10.96 11.75
N LEU A 120 1.80 -10.53 10.70
CA LEU A 120 2.27 -11.44 9.64
C LEU A 120 3.15 -12.56 10.20
N TYR A 121 4.15 -12.23 11.02
CA TYR A 121 5.00 -13.23 11.67
C TYR A 121 4.21 -14.13 12.62
N LYS A 122 3.28 -13.56 13.39
CA LYS A 122 2.42 -14.31 14.30
C LYS A 122 1.57 -15.30 13.54
N MET A 123 0.92 -14.90 12.44
CA MET A 123 0.14 -15.82 11.61
C MET A 123 1.01 -16.91 11.02
N LEU A 124 2.22 -16.58 10.56
CA LEU A 124 3.16 -17.54 9.98
C LEU A 124 3.56 -18.65 10.97
N TYR A 125 3.75 -18.32 12.25
CA TYR A 125 4.23 -19.27 13.27
C TYR A 125 3.15 -19.74 14.24
N SER A 126 1.91 -19.26 14.11
CA SER A 126 0.80 -19.74 14.94
C SER A 126 0.28 -21.07 14.42
N PRO A 127 0.07 -22.08 15.29
CA PRO A 127 -0.63 -23.29 14.89
C PRO A 127 -2.06 -22.94 14.49
N SER A 128 -2.56 -23.53 13.40
CA SER A 128 -3.97 -23.47 13.00
C SER A 128 -4.56 -24.87 12.94
N GLU A 129 -5.88 -24.94 13.11
CA GLU A 129 -6.66 -26.14 12.78
C GLU A 129 -6.71 -26.29 11.24
N GLU A 130 -6.62 -27.52 10.73
CA GLU A 130 -6.50 -27.80 9.29
C GLU A 130 -7.84 -27.80 8.53
N GLU A 131 -8.92 -27.27 9.10
CA GLU A 131 -10.20 -27.19 8.40
C GLU A 131 -10.15 -26.16 7.25
N ASP A 132 -10.57 -26.57 6.04
CA ASP A 132 -10.42 -25.76 4.82
C ASP A 132 -11.02 -24.35 4.92
N THR A 133 -12.20 -24.22 5.55
CA THR A 133 -12.88 -22.92 5.77
C THR A 133 -12.06 -22.00 6.68
N LYS A 134 -11.49 -22.54 7.76
CA LYS A 134 -10.60 -21.78 8.66
C LYS A 134 -9.31 -21.37 7.95
N CYS A 135 -8.81 -22.21 7.04
CA CYS A 135 -7.66 -21.86 6.22
C CYS A 135 -7.94 -20.72 5.22
N ASP A 136 -9.13 -20.64 4.62
CA ASP A 136 -9.48 -19.51 3.73
C ASP A 136 -9.60 -18.21 4.52
N GLU A 137 -10.27 -18.21 5.67
CA GLU A 137 -10.37 -17.03 6.55
C GLU A 137 -8.99 -16.52 6.96
N LEU A 138 -8.09 -17.43 7.37
CA LEU A 138 -6.71 -17.09 7.72
C LEU A 138 -5.94 -16.51 6.53
N THR A 139 -6.13 -17.06 5.33
CA THR A 139 -5.43 -16.61 4.13
C THR A 139 -5.92 -15.23 3.67
N GLU A 140 -7.23 -14.98 3.78
CA GLU A 140 -7.83 -13.67 3.53
C GLU A 140 -7.36 -12.61 4.53
N GLU A 141 -7.28 -12.97 5.82
CA GLU A 141 -6.71 -12.08 6.84
C GLU A 141 -5.23 -11.80 6.55
N PHE A 142 -4.46 -12.81 6.15
CA PHE A 142 -3.05 -12.66 5.81
C PHE A 142 -2.90 -11.70 4.62
N LYS A 143 -3.72 -11.89 3.58
CA LYS A 143 -3.78 -11.02 2.41
C LYS A 143 -4.01 -9.56 2.81
N LYS A 144 -5.03 -9.33 3.62
CA LYS A 144 -5.40 -7.99 4.09
C LYS A 144 -4.23 -7.31 4.81
N ILE A 145 -3.60 -8.01 5.76
CA ILE A 145 -2.50 -7.46 6.56
C ILE A 145 -1.26 -7.22 5.69
N TYR A 146 -0.95 -8.14 4.76
CA TYR A 146 0.18 -7.99 3.85
C TYR A 146 0.02 -6.76 2.95
N ASN A 147 -1.15 -6.61 2.32
CA ASN A 147 -1.45 -5.48 1.45
C ASN A 147 -1.53 -4.15 2.23
N GLU A 148 -2.01 -4.17 3.47
CA GLU A 148 -1.96 -3.02 4.37
C GLU A 148 -0.51 -2.61 4.68
N GLY A 149 0.39 -3.58 4.91
CA GLY A 149 1.81 -3.33 5.12
C GLY A 149 2.49 -2.71 3.90
N LEU A 150 2.11 -3.17 2.71
CA LEU A 150 2.61 -2.63 1.44
C LEU A 150 2.16 -1.17 1.25
N LYS A 151 0.90 -0.84 1.57
CA LYS A 151 0.36 0.54 1.48
C LYS A 151 0.95 1.50 2.53
N LYS A 152 1.37 1.00 3.69
CA LYS A 152 1.86 1.82 4.83
C LYS A 152 3.37 2.14 4.80
N CYS A 153 4.10 1.66 3.79
CA CYS A 153 5.52 1.96 3.57
C CYS A 153 6.51 1.37 4.62
N TYR A 154 6.40 0.07 4.91
CA TYR A 154 7.43 -0.71 5.63
C TYR A 154 8.24 -1.57 4.67
N HIS A 155 8.65 -0.95 3.56
CA HIS A 155 9.16 -1.63 2.37
C HIS A 155 10.33 -2.57 2.67
N HIS A 156 11.32 -2.13 3.46
CA HIS A 156 12.51 -2.94 3.78
C HIS A 156 12.20 -4.11 4.73
N GLU A 157 11.34 -3.89 5.72
CA GLU A 157 10.94 -4.93 6.67
C GLU A 157 9.99 -5.95 6.03
N LEU A 158 9.09 -5.51 5.14
CA LEU A 158 8.19 -6.39 4.40
C LEU A 158 8.96 -7.24 3.38
N GLU A 159 10.00 -6.68 2.76
CA GLU A 159 10.94 -7.43 1.93
C GLU A 159 11.67 -8.50 2.74
N LYS A 160 12.17 -8.19 3.94
CA LYS A 160 12.75 -9.21 4.85
C LYS A 160 11.75 -10.29 5.23
N PHE A 161 10.52 -9.91 5.52
CA PHE A 161 9.46 -10.88 5.82
C PHE A 161 9.21 -11.80 4.63
N ARG A 162 9.11 -11.24 3.42
CA ARG A 162 8.98 -12.01 2.18
C ARG A 162 10.17 -12.94 1.96
N ASP A 163 11.39 -12.43 2.07
CA ASP A 163 12.60 -13.22 1.85
C ASP A 163 12.69 -14.38 2.84
N LEU A 164 12.31 -14.13 4.10
CA LEU A 164 12.16 -15.18 5.10
C LEU A 164 11.11 -16.20 4.65
N TYR A 165 9.90 -15.74 4.28
CA TYR A 165 8.80 -16.60 3.84
C TYR A 165 9.18 -17.52 2.67
N MET A 166 9.92 -16.98 1.71
CA MET A 166 10.34 -17.69 0.50
C MET A 166 11.49 -18.70 0.76
N GLN A 167 12.04 -18.78 1.97
CA GLN A 167 13.04 -19.78 2.33
C GLN A 167 12.43 -21.18 2.42
N LYS A 168 13.00 -22.11 1.65
CA LYS A 168 12.52 -23.52 1.56
C LYS A 168 12.60 -24.31 2.87
N ASN A 169 13.39 -23.86 3.84
CA ASN A 169 13.70 -24.58 5.08
C ASN A 169 12.97 -24.03 6.31
N LEU A 170 11.92 -23.24 6.13
CA LEU A 170 11.14 -22.76 7.27
C LEU A 170 10.40 -23.93 7.95
N HIS A 171 10.89 -24.30 9.13
CA HIS A 171 10.25 -25.26 10.01
C HIS A 171 9.14 -24.57 10.81
N ASN A 172 8.09 -25.31 11.16
CA ASN A 172 6.98 -24.85 12.01
C ASN A 172 6.16 -23.68 11.44
N ILE A 173 6.08 -23.55 10.11
CA ILE A 173 5.11 -22.64 9.49
C ILE A 173 3.71 -23.22 9.63
N ASN A 174 2.75 -22.34 9.83
CA ASN A 174 1.32 -22.59 9.70
C ASN A 174 0.99 -23.39 8.41
N SER A 175 0.34 -24.55 8.57
CA SER A 175 0.09 -25.47 7.45
C SER A 175 -0.87 -24.89 6.42
N CYS A 176 -1.88 -24.10 6.82
CA CYS A 176 -2.78 -23.41 5.89
C CYS A 176 -2.02 -22.43 4.99
N ILE A 177 -1.21 -21.55 5.59
CA ILE A 177 -0.40 -20.56 4.85
C ILE A 177 0.53 -21.28 3.88
N LYS A 178 1.24 -22.32 4.34
CA LYS A 178 2.17 -23.09 3.50
C LYS A 178 1.47 -23.82 2.36
N LYS A 179 0.24 -24.32 2.57
CA LYS A 179 -0.55 -25.05 1.56
C LYS A 179 -1.15 -24.08 0.52
N LYS A 180 -1.68 -22.93 0.94
CA LYS A 180 -2.44 -22.01 0.06
C LYS A 180 -1.60 -20.87 -0.55
N ILE A 181 -0.53 -20.43 0.11
CA ILE A 181 0.30 -19.31 -0.36
C ILE A 181 1.62 -19.87 -0.90
N HIS A 182 1.68 -20.14 -2.19
CA HIS A 182 2.91 -20.68 -2.80
C HIS A 182 4.00 -19.63 -3.01
N SER A 183 3.60 -18.37 -3.20
CA SER A 183 4.51 -17.26 -3.45
C SER A 183 3.90 -15.95 -2.97
N LEU A 184 4.78 -15.02 -2.61
CA LEU A 184 4.42 -13.62 -2.37
C LEU A 184 4.90 -12.77 -3.55
N PRO A 185 4.18 -11.68 -3.90
CA PRO A 185 4.58 -10.78 -4.97
C PRO A 185 6.01 -10.29 -4.76
N GLU A 186 6.77 -10.21 -5.85
CA GLU A 186 8.09 -9.62 -5.80
C GLU A 186 7.99 -8.12 -5.53
N LEU A 187 8.76 -7.63 -4.57
CA LEU A 187 8.81 -6.23 -4.21
C LEU A 187 10.00 -5.55 -4.90
N SER A 188 9.74 -4.71 -5.91
CA SER A 188 10.77 -3.99 -6.66
C SER A 188 10.94 -2.56 -6.11
N LEU A 189 11.38 -2.47 -4.86
CA LEU A 189 11.31 -1.25 -4.04
C LEU A 189 12.48 -0.29 -4.23
N PHE A 190 13.65 -0.82 -4.59
CA PHE A 190 14.88 -0.05 -4.68
C PHE A 190 15.35 0.11 -6.12
N GLU A 191 16.11 1.17 -6.36
CA GLU A 191 16.79 1.36 -7.64
C GLU A 191 17.74 0.19 -7.91
N SER A 192 17.77 -0.29 -9.15
CA SER A 192 18.66 -1.40 -9.56
C SER A 192 20.15 -1.07 -9.33
N THR A 193 20.50 0.22 -9.36
CA THR A 193 21.86 0.74 -9.17
C THR A 193 22.19 1.07 -7.72
N ASN A 194 21.19 1.26 -6.85
CA ASN A 194 21.39 1.59 -5.44
C ASN A 194 20.28 0.96 -4.56
N LYS A 195 20.62 -0.18 -3.94
CA LYS A 195 19.72 -0.94 -3.05
C LYS A 195 19.30 -0.19 -1.77
N ASN A 196 19.86 0.98 -1.48
CA ASN A 196 19.48 1.82 -0.35
C ASN A 196 18.62 3.02 -0.77
N LYS A 197 18.42 3.25 -2.07
CA LYS A 197 17.59 4.33 -2.60
C LYS A 197 16.28 3.76 -3.10
N LEU A 198 15.17 4.14 -2.46
CA LEU A 198 13.82 3.81 -2.92
C LEU A 198 13.65 4.30 -4.36
N LYS A 199 12.95 3.52 -5.19
CA LYS A 199 12.52 4.01 -6.49
C LYS A 199 11.60 5.20 -6.28
N SER A 200 12.10 6.40 -6.52
CA SER A 200 11.28 7.60 -6.57
C SER A 200 10.66 7.67 -7.96
N SER A 201 9.35 7.46 -8.06
CA SER A 201 8.62 7.82 -9.25
C SER A 201 8.11 9.26 -9.10
N ASN A 202 8.71 10.17 -9.87
CA ASN A 202 8.24 11.56 -9.93
C ASN A 202 6.80 11.60 -10.46
N ILE A 203 6.44 10.72 -11.39
CA ILE A 203 5.12 10.69 -12.03
C ILE A 203 4.04 10.13 -11.10
N ALA A 204 4.31 9.04 -10.38
CA ALA A 204 3.42 8.50 -9.35
C ALA A 204 3.09 9.57 -8.29
N SER A 205 4.08 10.37 -7.89
CA SER A 205 3.86 11.45 -6.92
C SER A 205 2.96 12.57 -7.46
N GLU A 206 3.01 12.85 -8.78
CA GLU A 206 2.08 13.78 -9.45
C GLU A 206 0.66 13.19 -9.52
N LEU A 207 0.53 11.90 -9.85
CA LEU A 207 -0.75 11.19 -9.99
C LEU A 207 -1.50 10.99 -8.68
N LEU A 208 -0.80 10.94 -7.55
CA LEU A 208 -1.36 10.79 -6.19
C LEU A 208 -1.60 12.13 -5.48
N GLN A 209 -1.26 13.25 -6.13
CA GLN A 209 -1.48 14.64 -5.73
C GLN A 209 -1.29 15.00 -4.24
N TYR A 210 -0.04 15.03 -3.79
CA TYR A 210 0.31 15.67 -2.51
C TYR A 210 0.36 17.22 -2.58
N LYS A 211 0.28 17.82 -3.78
CA LYS A 211 0.16 19.27 -4.02
C LYS A 211 -0.69 19.56 -5.26
N HIS A 212 -1.74 20.37 -5.10
CA HIS A 212 -2.63 20.76 -6.21
C HIS A 212 -2.00 21.82 -7.10
N ASN A 213 -1.59 21.42 -8.31
CA ASN A 213 -1.34 22.32 -9.43
C ASN A 213 -1.80 21.62 -10.70
N TYR A 214 -2.96 22.01 -11.24
CA TYR A 214 -3.43 21.50 -12.54
C TYR A 214 -3.01 22.47 -13.66
N SER A 215 -2.08 21.99 -14.50
CA SER A 215 -1.65 22.52 -15.81
C SER A 215 -1.69 21.34 -16.78
N MET A 216 -1.69 21.57 -18.10
CA MET A 216 -1.34 20.53 -19.07
C MET A 216 0.02 19.88 -18.81
N ASP A 217 0.86 20.58 -18.06
CA ASP A 217 2.17 20.12 -17.61
C ASP A 217 2.12 19.32 -16.31
N TYR A 218 0.92 18.98 -15.80
CA TYR A 218 0.75 18.10 -14.64
C TYR A 218 -0.27 17.01 -14.96
N LEU A 219 0.00 15.79 -14.51
CA LEU A 219 -0.94 14.70 -14.67
C LEU A 219 -2.12 14.85 -13.70
N PRO A 220 -3.36 14.66 -14.17
CA PRO A 220 -4.53 14.67 -13.30
C PRO A 220 -4.46 13.58 -12.22
N GLU A 221 -5.06 13.85 -11.07
CA GLU A 221 -5.15 12.85 -9.99
C GLU A 221 -5.88 11.59 -10.46
N ILE A 222 -5.33 10.43 -10.08
CA ILE A 222 -6.02 9.15 -10.20
C ILE A 222 -7.05 9.05 -9.06
N LYS A 223 -8.30 9.41 -9.35
CA LYS A 223 -9.41 9.35 -8.39
C LYS A 223 -9.87 7.92 -8.11
N ASP A 224 -10.14 7.62 -6.83
CA ASP A 224 -10.54 6.29 -6.39
C ASP A 224 -11.83 5.78 -7.05
N ASP A 225 -12.81 6.66 -7.28
CA ASP A 225 -14.12 6.28 -7.81
C ASP A 225 -14.06 5.63 -9.21
N TYR A 226 -13.02 5.94 -9.98
CA TYR A 226 -12.88 5.49 -11.38
C TYR A 226 -11.68 4.57 -11.61
N TYR A 227 -10.61 4.75 -10.83
CA TYR A 227 -9.30 4.13 -11.11
C TYR A 227 -8.66 3.51 -9.86
N LYS A 228 -9.47 2.98 -8.94
CA LYS A 228 -9.02 2.44 -7.66
C LYS A 228 -7.84 1.47 -7.76
N ASP A 229 -7.91 0.46 -8.63
CA ASP A 229 -6.86 -0.58 -8.74
C ASP A 229 -5.56 0.01 -9.32
N LEU A 230 -5.68 0.93 -10.30
CA LEU A 230 -4.53 1.66 -10.84
C LEU A 230 -3.92 2.59 -9.79
N LYS A 231 -4.75 3.30 -9.01
CA LYS A 231 -4.29 4.17 -7.92
C LYS A 231 -3.56 3.36 -6.86
N ASP A 232 -4.15 2.23 -6.45
CA ASP A 232 -3.55 1.31 -5.50
C ASP A 232 -2.18 0.86 -6.01
N LEU A 233 -2.08 0.40 -7.27
CA LEU A 233 -0.82 0.00 -7.88
C LEU A 233 0.24 1.11 -7.85
N VAL A 234 -0.13 2.33 -8.25
CA VAL A 234 0.78 3.49 -8.27
C VAL A 234 1.21 3.86 -6.85
N SER A 235 0.29 3.80 -5.87
CA SER A 235 0.56 4.11 -4.46
C SER A 235 1.57 3.18 -3.80
N VAL A 236 1.68 1.95 -4.30
CA VAL A 236 2.65 0.96 -3.82
C VAL A 236 3.82 0.78 -4.78
N HIS A 237 4.14 1.80 -5.57
CA HIS A 237 5.29 1.83 -6.49
C HIS A 237 5.31 0.64 -7.46
N TYR A 238 4.16 0.38 -8.10
CA TYR A 238 3.99 -0.67 -9.11
C TYR A 238 4.19 -2.11 -8.61
N ASN A 239 4.17 -2.31 -7.29
CA ASN A 239 4.10 -3.65 -6.71
C ASN A 239 2.67 -4.16 -6.75
N LEU A 240 2.43 -5.29 -7.43
CA LEU A 240 1.09 -5.87 -7.48
C LEU A 240 0.65 -6.26 -6.06
N LEU A 241 -0.55 -5.83 -5.67
CA LEU A 241 -1.15 -6.28 -4.41
C LEU A 241 -1.25 -7.80 -4.41
N PHE A 242 -1.03 -8.40 -3.24
CA PHE A 242 -1.09 -9.83 -3.08
C PHE A 242 -2.53 -10.32 -3.19
N GLU A 243 -2.73 -11.32 -4.05
CA GLU A 243 -3.91 -12.18 -4.11
C GLU A 243 -3.39 -13.62 -4.02
N TYR A 244 -4.00 -14.45 -3.18
CA TYR A 244 -3.53 -15.83 -3.01
C TYR A 244 -4.14 -16.78 -4.04
N LYS A 245 -5.31 -16.43 -4.61
CA LYS A 245 -5.92 -17.17 -5.72
C LYS A 245 -5.43 -16.59 -7.04
N GLU A 246 -4.92 -17.47 -7.91
CA GLU A 246 -4.46 -17.08 -9.26
C GLU A 246 -5.58 -16.41 -10.07
N GLU A 247 -6.82 -16.88 -9.95
CA GLU A 247 -7.96 -16.27 -10.65
C GLU A 247 -8.23 -14.83 -10.19
N GLU A 248 -8.15 -14.55 -8.89
CA GLU A 248 -8.32 -13.21 -8.32
C GLU A 248 -7.18 -12.28 -8.75
N GLN A 249 -5.94 -12.80 -8.76
CA GLN A 249 -4.78 -12.07 -9.26
C GLN A 249 -4.95 -11.69 -10.75
N ASN A 250 -5.39 -12.63 -11.58
CA ASN A 250 -5.65 -12.37 -13.00
C ASN A 250 -6.77 -11.34 -13.19
N CYS A 251 -7.82 -11.38 -12.35
CA CYS A 251 -8.87 -10.36 -12.36
C CYS A 251 -8.30 -8.98 -12.03
N LEU A 252 -7.47 -8.86 -10.99
CA LEU A 252 -6.82 -7.60 -10.61
C LEU A 252 -5.96 -7.05 -11.75
N MET A 253 -5.14 -7.88 -12.38
CA MET A 253 -4.30 -7.48 -13.51
C MET A 253 -5.10 -6.92 -14.69
N ILE A 254 -6.24 -7.53 -15.02
CA ILE A 254 -7.10 -7.04 -16.11
C ILE A 254 -7.84 -5.75 -15.71
N ARG A 255 -8.29 -5.59 -14.45
CA ARG A 255 -8.88 -4.34 -13.98
C ARG A 255 -7.88 -3.18 -14.02
N ILE A 256 -6.63 -3.42 -13.61
CA ILE A 256 -5.54 -2.44 -13.71
C ILE A 256 -5.35 -2.01 -15.16
N LEU A 257 -5.26 -2.97 -16.09
CA LEU A 257 -5.04 -2.68 -17.51
C LEU A 257 -6.21 -1.89 -18.12
N HIS A 258 -7.45 -2.27 -17.78
CA HIS A 258 -8.64 -1.52 -18.18
C HIS A 258 -8.62 -0.07 -17.67
N GLN A 259 -8.34 0.12 -16.38
CA GLN A 259 -8.26 1.46 -15.77
C GLN A 259 -7.11 2.28 -16.35
N PHE A 260 -5.99 1.64 -16.71
CA PHE A 260 -4.88 2.29 -17.42
C PHE A 260 -5.32 2.85 -18.78
N PHE A 261 -5.97 2.04 -19.63
CA PHE A 261 -6.48 2.53 -20.92
C PHE A 261 -7.55 3.60 -20.76
N GLN A 262 -8.45 3.42 -19.79
CA GLN A 262 -9.47 4.41 -19.49
C GLN A 262 -8.84 5.75 -19.11
N TYR A 263 -7.88 5.75 -18.19
CA TYR A 263 -7.15 6.96 -17.79
C TYR A 263 -6.43 7.61 -18.98
N CYS A 264 -5.73 6.82 -19.81
CA CYS A 264 -5.04 7.33 -20.98
C CYS A 264 -5.99 8.00 -21.98
N ASN A 265 -7.17 7.41 -22.22
CA ASN A 265 -8.17 7.96 -23.12
C ASN A 265 -8.85 9.21 -22.54
N ASP A 266 -9.18 9.22 -21.25
CA ASP A 266 -9.80 10.36 -20.57
C ASP A 266 -8.88 11.60 -20.60
N TYR A 267 -7.56 11.39 -20.54
CA TYR A 267 -6.54 12.44 -20.49
C TYR A 267 -5.59 12.44 -21.69
N LYS A 268 -6.02 11.96 -22.86
CA LYS A 268 -5.17 11.86 -24.07
C LYS A 268 -4.56 13.19 -24.53
N TYR A 269 -5.10 14.31 -24.07
CA TYR A 269 -4.63 15.66 -24.38
C TYR A 269 -3.58 16.18 -23.40
N ASN A 270 -3.18 15.40 -22.39
CA ASN A 270 -2.17 15.80 -21.41
C ASN A 270 -0.75 15.50 -21.91
N ARG A 271 0.13 16.52 -21.91
CA ARG A 271 1.49 16.41 -22.48
C ARG A 271 2.41 15.48 -21.70
N LYS A 272 2.12 15.22 -20.43
CA LYS A 272 2.88 14.27 -19.60
C LYS A 272 2.35 12.84 -19.67
N LEU A 273 1.27 12.58 -20.42
CA LEU A 273 0.69 11.25 -20.49
C LEU A 273 1.67 10.19 -21.02
N SER A 274 2.46 10.51 -22.04
CA SER A 274 3.45 9.58 -22.59
C SER A 274 4.52 9.19 -21.57
N SER A 275 4.90 10.11 -20.67
CA SER A 275 5.81 9.81 -19.56
C SER A 275 5.19 8.82 -18.57
N PHE A 276 3.91 8.97 -18.24
CA PHE A 276 3.19 8.01 -17.40
C PHE A 276 3.07 6.64 -18.08
N MET A 277 2.71 6.60 -19.37
CA MET A 277 2.64 5.35 -20.13
C MET A 277 3.99 4.61 -20.12
N GLN A 278 5.09 5.33 -20.34
CA GLN A 278 6.45 4.78 -20.28
C GLN A 278 6.75 4.17 -18.92
N GLU A 279 6.42 4.88 -17.84
CA GLU A 279 6.63 4.40 -16.48
C GLU A 279 5.80 3.17 -16.16
N PHE A 280 4.50 3.19 -16.46
CA PHE A 280 3.60 2.04 -16.27
C PHE A 280 4.10 0.81 -17.04
N ILE A 281 4.48 0.98 -18.31
CA ILE A 281 4.97 -0.13 -19.14
C ILE A 281 6.25 -0.73 -18.54
N LYS A 282 7.21 0.12 -18.18
CA LYS A 282 8.52 -0.30 -17.71
C LYS A 282 8.49 -0.90 -16.30
N GLU A 283 7.82 -0.23 -15.37
CA GLU A 283 7.86 -0.60 -13.95
C GLU A 283 6.84 -1.70 -13.60
N TYR A 284 5.75 -1.81 -14.36
CA TYR A 284 4.70 -2.80 -14.12
C TYR A 284 4.53 -3.80 -15.26
N TYR A 285 4.13 -3.37 -16.45
CA TYR A 285 3.68 -4.30 -17.49
C TYR A 285 4.75 -5.31 -17.91
N GLU A 286 5.98 -4.86 -18.18
CA GLU A 286 7.06 -5.75 -18.62
C GLU A 286 7.42 -6.82 -17.56
N LYS A 287 7.24 -6.51 -16.26
CA LYS A 287 7.43 -7.48 -15.16
C LYS A 287 6.40 -8.61 -15.20
N TYR A 288 5.16 -8.30 -15.60
CA TYR A 288 4.04 -9.25 -15.62
C TYR A 288 3.64 -9.70 -17.03
N LYS A 289 4.46 -9.39 -18.04
CA LYS A 289 4.15 -9.61 -19.46
C LYS A 289 3.81 -11.05 -19.80
N THR A 290 4.57 -12.01 -19.26
CA THR A 290 4.32 -13.45 -19.49
C THR A 290 2.94 -13.87 -18.96
N GLN A 291 2.52 -13.36 -17.81
CA GLN A 291 1.19 -13.65 -17.26
C GLN A 291 0.10 -12.99 -18.09
N TYR A 292 0.27 -11.73 -18.51
CA TYR A 292 -0.66 -11.07 -19.42
C TYR A 292 -0.84 -11.84 -20.74
N VAL A 293 0.25 -12.26 -21.37
CA VAL A 293 0.22 -13.08 -22.60
C VAL A 293 -0.56 -14.38 -22.37
N SER A 294 -0.35 -15.05 -21.23
CA SER A 294 -1.13 -16.24 -20.85
C SER A 294 -2.63 -15.94 -20.76
N ILE A 295 -3.00 -14.88 -20.03
CA ILE A 295 -4.39 -14.45 -19.86
C ILE A 295 -5.03 -14.13 -21.22
N PHE A 296 -4.36 -13.34 -22.07
CA PHE A 296 -4.90 -12.94 -23.37
C PHE A 296 -5.12 -14.15 -24.28
N ASN A 297 -4.15 -15.08 -24.34
CA ASN A 297 -4.27 -16.30 -25.14
C ASN A 297 -5.41 -17.19 -24.63
N GLU A 298 -5.52 -17.37 -23.31
CA GLU A 298 -6.59 -18.16 -22.73
C GLU A 298 -7.97 -17.56 -23.02
N CYS A 299 -8.14 -16.25 -22.84
CA CYS A 299 -9.44 -15.60 -23.01
C CYS A 299 -9.89 -15.48 -24.47
N LYS A 300 -8.96 -15.52 -25.43
CA LYS A 300 -9.26 -15.65 -26.87
C LYS A 300 -9.87 -17.02 -27.21
N ILE A 301 -9.38 -18.09 -26.59
CA ILE A 301 -9.81 -19.49 -26.83
C ILE A 301 -11.05 -19.83 -26.00
N ASN A 302 -10.99 -19.65 -24.68
CA ASN A 302 -11.98 -20.09 -23.70
C ASN A 302 -12.90 -18.94 -23.26
N LYS A 303 -13.70 -18.47 -24.23
CA LYS A 303 -14.64 -17.37 -24.07
C LYS A 303 -15.59 -17.57 -22.85
N ASN A 304 -15.49 -16.68 -21.85
CA ASN A 304 -16.40 -16.52 -20.69
C ASN A 304 -16.40 -17.62 -19.61
N LYS A 305 -15.43 -18.53 -19.58
CA LYS A 305 -15.42 -19.57 -18.52
C LYS A 305 -14.94 -19.06 -17.16
N LYS A 306 -14.03 -18.09 -17.16
CA LYS A 306 -13.40 -17.53 -15.98
C LYS A 306 -13.70 -16.04 -15.85
N GLU A 307 -13.72 -15.53 -14.63
CA GLU A 307 -14.15 -14.16 -14.37
C GLU A 307 -13.26 -13.13 -15.09
N TYR A 308 -11.94 -13.30 -15.04
CA TYR A 308 -11.00 -12.40 -15.72
C TYR A 308 -11.16 -12.39 -17.24
N CYS A 309 -11.68 -13.45 -17.86
CA CYS A 309 -11.96 -13.45 -19.30
C CYS A 309 -13.20 -12.63 -19.65
N THR A 310 -14.17 -12.55 -18.75
CA THR A 310 -15.31 -11.63 -18.88
C THR A 310 -14.82 -10.18 -18.78
N LEU A 311 -13.93 -9.89 -17.82
CA LEU A 311 -13.30 -8.58 -17.68
C LEU A 311 -12.45 -8.23 -18.90
N TYR A 312 -11.68 -9.18 -19.42
CA TYR A 312 -10.85 -9.00 -20.62
C TYR A 312 -11.71 -8.61 -21.83
N LYS A 313 -12.83 -9.30 -22.06
CA LYS A 313 -13.73 -8.95 -23.15
C LYS A 313 -14.36 -7.58 -23.00
N LYS A 314 -14.70 -7.18 -21.77
CA LYS A 314 -15.18 -5.83 -21.51
C LYS A 314 -14.11 -4.80 -21.89
N CYS A 315 -12.86 -5.05 -21.51
CA CYS A 315 -11.71 -4.26 -21.90
C CYS A 315 -11.54 -4.22 -23.43
N GLU A 316 -11.53 -5.37 -24.10
CA GLU A 316 -11.43 -5.49 -25.57
C GLU A 316 -12.58 -4.73 -26.27
N SER A 317 -13.80 -4.80 -25.75
CA SER A 317 -14.94 -4.08 -26.33
C SER A 317 -14.84 -2.57 -26.19
N SER A 318 -14.24 -2.08 -25.10
CA SER A 318 -14.13 -0.65 -24.79
C SER A 318 -12.89 -0.03 -25.45
N PHE A 319 -11.81 -0.80 -25.56
CA PHE A 319 -10.47 -0.33 -25.91
C PHE A 319 -9.82 -1.22 -26.98
N LYS A 320 -10.60 -1.66 -27.98
CA LYS A 320 -10.17 -2.66 -28.97
C LYS A 320 -8.85 -2.31 -29.67
N THR A 321 -8.72 -1.06 -30.12
CA THR A 321 -7.53 -0.59 -30.82
C THR A 321 -6.35 -0.50 -29.86
N ASP A 322 -6.54 0.15 -28.71
CA ASP A 322 -5.51 0.32 -27.67
C ASP A 322 -4.97 -1.04 -27.23
N LEU A 323 -5.86 -1.97 -26.87
CA LEU A 323 -5.50 -3.32 -26.44
C LEU A 323 -4.75 -4.07 -27.53
N LYS A 324 -5.18 -4.00 -28.80
CA LYS A 324 -4.50 -4.67 -29.91
C LYS A 324 -3.09 -4.11 -30.14
N THR A 325 -2.93 -2.80 -30.12
CA THR A 325 -1.60 -2.17 -30.22
C THR A 325 -0.73 -2.60 -29.04
N PHE A 326 -1.27 -2.56 -27.83
CA PHE A 326 -0.55 -2.88 -26.60
C PHE A 326 -0.13 -4.36 -26.52
N GLU A 327 -1.00 -5.28 -26.94
CA GLU A 327 -0.73 -6.72 -27.04
C GLU A 327 0.40 -7.03 -28.03
N ASN A 328 0.41 -6.37 -29.19
CA ASN A 328 1.46 -6.55 -30.20
C ASN A 328 2.79 -6.00 -29.71
N LYS A 329 2.78 -4.73 -29.29
CA LYS A 329 3.97 -4.03 -28.78
C LYS A 329 3.55 -2.81 -27.96
N ALA A 330 3.58 -2.94 -26.64
CA ALA A 330 3.22 -1.87 -25.70
C ALA A 330 3.93 -0.53 -25.98
N SER A 331 5.18 -0.54 -26.46
CA SER A 331 5.88 0.71 -26.80
C SER A 331 5.25 1.49 -27.96
N ASP A 332 4.55 0.82 -28.87
CA ASP A 332 3.90 1.49 -30.00
C ASP A 332 2.68 2.28 -29.53
N TYR A 333 2.08 1.93 -28.39
CA TYR A 333 1.02 2.72 -27.75
C TYR A 333 1.53 4.11 -27.29
N ILE A 334 2.79 4.19 -26.85
CA ILE A 334 3.43 5.47 -26.54
C ILE A 334 3.64 6.30 -27.82
N LYS A 335 4.06 5.66 -28.90
CA LYS A 335 4.26 6.36 -30.19
C LYS A 335 2.96 6.90 -30.74
N GLU A 336 1.87 6.15 -30.65
CA GLU A 336 0.53 6.63 -31.07
C GLU A 336 0.16 7.91 -30.30
N GLN A 337 0.50 7.98 -29.01
CA GLN A 337 0.29 9.18 -28.19
C GLN A 337 1.20 10.35 -28.59
N ASP A 338 2.48 10.10 -28.87
CA ASP A 338 3.42 11.12 -29.32
C ASP A 338 3.05 11.65 -30.72
N ASP A 339 2.66 10.75 -31.64
CA ASP A 339 2.19 11.09 -32.99
C ASP A 339 0.89 11.87 -32.96
N TYR A 340 -0.03 11.53 -32.05
CA TYR A 340 -1.24 12.33 -31.81
C TYR A 340 -0.87 13.78 -31.50
N PHE A 341 0.06 14.02 -30.58
CA PHE A 341 0.50 15.37 -30.21
C PHE A 341 1.22 16.11 -31.33
N ASN A 342 2.08 15.42 -32.09
CA ASN A 342 2.81 16.00 -33.21
C ASN A 342 1.88 16.48 -34.33
N ASN A 343 0.69 15.90 -34.44
CA ASN A 343 -0.33 16.27 -35.42
C ASN A 343 -1.33 17.32 -34.94
N LEU A 344 -1.24 17.77 -33.67
CA LEU A 344 -2.16 18.79 -33.14
C LEU A 344 -1.83 20.19 -33.65
N THR A 345 -2.87 20.96 -33.93
CA THR A 345 -2.76 22.37 -34.28
C THR A 345 -2.63 23.25 -33.03
N GLN A 346 -2.21 24.50 -33.21
CA GLN A 346 -2.19 25.49 -32.13
C GLN A 346 -3.59 25.73 -31.51
N PHE A 347 -4.65 25.62 -32.32
CA PHE A 347 -6.03 25.73 -31.83
C PHE A 347 -6.41 24.55 -30.94
N ASP A 348 -5.99 23.33 -31.28
CA ASP A 348 -6.25 22.15 -30.45
C ASP A 348 -5.60 22.28 -29.08
N PHE A 349 -4.36 22.80 -29.01
CA PHE A 349 -3.71 23.09 -27.74
C PHE A 349 -4.50 24.09 -26.90
N LEU A 350 -4.99 25.18 -27.50
CA LEU A 350 -5.80 26.18 -26.79
C LEU A 350 -7.11 25.56 -26.27
N LEU A 351 -7.78 24.73 -27.08
CA LEU A 351 -9.00 24.05 -26.70
C LEU A 351 -8.78 23.10 -25.51
N PHE A 352 -7.69 22.35 -25.52
CA PHE A 352 -7.35 21.43 -24.43
C PHE A 352 -6.94 22.17 -23.16
N GLU A 353 -6.23 23.29 -23.25
CA GLU A 353 -5.85 24.11 -22.10
C GLU A 353 -7.10 24.69 -21.44
N THR A 354 -8.02 25.17 -22.27
CA THR A 354 -9.35 25.62 -21.85
C THR A 354 -10.14 24.50 -21.18
N LYS A 355 -10.16 23.29 -21.74
CA LYS A 355 -10.82 22.11 -21.13
C LYS A 355 -10.23 21.76 -19.76
N ALA A 356 -8.91 21.78 -19.63
CA ALA A 356 -8.23 21.52 -18.35
C ALA A 356 -8.59 22.58 -17.29
N MET A 357 -8.72 23.86 -17.69
CA MET A 357 -9.19 24.92 -16.79
C MET A 357 -10.64 24.70 -16.32
N PHE A 358 -11.53 24.22 -17.19
CA PHE A 358 -12.94 24.00 -16.86
C PHE A 358 -13.20 22.78 -15.96
N GLN A 359 -12.32 21.79 -15.97
CA GLN A 359 -12.40 20.64 -15.06
C GLN A 359 -12.06 21.00 -13.60
N ASP A 360 -11.52 22.20 -13.35
CA ASP A 360 -11.22 22.76 -12.02
C ASP A 360 -12.37 23.65 -11.52
N PHE A 361 -13.43 23.04 -10.97
CA PHE A 361 -14.59 23.77 -10.45
C PHE A 361 -14.24 24.77 -9.32
N GLU A 362 -13.12 24.53 -8.61
CA GLU A 362 -12.68 25.34 -7.47
C GLU A 362 -11.92 26.61 -7.90
N LYS A 363 -11.08 26.53 -8.95
CA LYS A 363 -10.61 27.73 -9.67
C LYS A 363 -11.72 28.38 -10.50
N MET A 364 -12.61 27.61 -11.11
CA MET A 364 -13.74 28.17 -11.86
C MET A 364 -14.60 29.03 -10.93
N SER A 365 -14.84 28.61 -9.68
CA SER A 365 -15.48 29.43 -8.64
C SER A 365 -14.78 30.78 -8.40
N ARG A 366 -13.44 30.81 -8.33
CA ARG A 366 -12.65 32.05 -8.13
C ARG A 366 -12.65 32.97 -9.35
N TYR A 367 -12.67 32.41 -10.56
CA TYR A 367 -12.66 33.17 -11.81
C TYR A 367 -14.05 33.34 -12.44
N LEU A 368 -15.10 32.72 -11.89
CA LEU A 368 -16.48 32.74 -12.39
C LEU A 368 -16.99 34.17 -12.58
N PRO A 369 -16.75 35.10 -11.62
CA PRO A 369 -17.20 36.48 -11.79
C PRO A 369 -16.52 37.14 -13.00
N THR A 370 -15.22 36.91 -13.16
CA THR A 370 -14.43 37.45 -14.29
C THR A 370 -14.86 36.82 -15.61
N ILE A 371 -15.04 35.49 -15.66
CA ILE A 371 -15.46 34.76 -16.86
C ILE A 371 -16.88 35.19 -17.27
N MET A 372 -17.82 35.26 -16.31
CA MET A 372 -19.18 35.75 -16.57
C MET A 372 -19.20 37.21 -17.01
N SER A 373 -18.34 38.05 -16.42
CA SER A 373 -18.17 39.44 -16.85
C SER A 373 -17.64 39.53 -18.29
N THR A 374 -16.67 38.70 -18.66
CA THR A 374 -16.11 38.67 -20.02
C THR A 374 -17.12 38.12 -21.02
N MET A 375 -17.89 37.07 -20.68
CA MET A 375 -18.95 36.54 -21.53
C MET A 375 -20.08 37.56 -21.74
N ALA A 376 -20.48 38.27 -20.67
CA ALA A 376 -21.45 39.35 -20.77
C ALA A 376 -20.92 40.49 -21.65
N ALA A 377 -19.66 40.89 -21.50
CA ALA A 377 -19.04 41.90 -22.34
C ALA A 377 -18.98 41.48 -23.82
N ILE A 378 -18.65 40.23 -24.11
CA ILE A 378 -18.65 39.68 -25.49
C ILE A 378 -20.07 39.68 -26.06
N LEU A 379 -21.08 39.23 -25.31
CA LEU A 379 -22.48 39.26 -25.73
C LEU A 379 -22.97 40.68 -26.00
N ILE A 380 -22.59 41.63 -25.15
CA ILE A 380 -22.91 43.05 -25.32
C ILE A 380 -22.23 43.59 -26.59
N CYS A 381 -20.94 43.31 -26.80
CA CYS A 381 -20.22 43.71 -28.00
C CYS A 381 -20.85 43.11 -29.27
N LEU A 382 -21.20 41.83 -29.27
CA LEU A 382 -21.87 41.17 -30.38
C LEU A 382 -23.27 41.74 -30.63
N PHE A 383 -24.02 42.08 -29.58
CA PHE A 383 -25.32 42.74 -29.69
C PHE A 383 -25.19 44.14 -30.33
N PHE A 384 -24.20 44.93 -29.91
CA PHE A 384 -23.94 46.25 -30.51
C PHE A 384 -23.46 46.13 -31.96
N LEU A 385 -22.57 45.19 -32.27
CA LEU A 385 -22.13 44.90 -33.63
C LEU A 385 -23.32 44.51 -34.52
N TYR A 386 -24.19 43.61 -34.05
CA TYR A 386 -25.41 43.22 -34.75
C TYR A 386 -26.35 44.41 -34.98
N LYS A 387 -26.53 45.27 -33.97
CA LYS A 387 -27.41 46.44 -34.07
C LYS A 387 -26.86 47.50 -35.03
N VAL A 388 -25.54 47.71 -35.05
CA VAL A 388 -24.86 48.60 -36.01
C VAL A 388 -24.95 48.05 -37.43
N LEU A 389 -24.75 46.73 -37.62
CA LEU A 389 -24.90 46.09 -38.92
C LEU A 389 -26.30 46.28 -39.50
N LYS A 390 -27.33 46.19 -38.64
CA LYS A 390 -28.74 46.37 -39.01
C LYS A 390 -29.13 47.82 -39.35
N PHE A 391 -28.29 48.80 -39.02
CA PHE A 391 -28.50 50.21 -39.39
C PHE A 391 -27.78 50.59 -40.68
N TYR A 392 -26.85 49.75 -41.16
CA TYR A 392 -26.06 49.97 -42.37
C TYR A 392 -26.51 49.10 -43.56
N ILE A 393 -27.44 48.16 -43.35
CA ILE A 393 -28.18 47.39 -44.36
C ILE A 393 -29.63 47.88 -44.30
#